data_AF-A0A1G2E2C8-F1
#
_entry.id   AF-A0A1G2E2C8-F1
#
_cell.length_a   1.000
_cell.length_b   1.000
_cell.length_c   1.000
_cell.angle_alpha   90.00
_cell.angle_beta   90.00
_cell.angle_gamma   90.00
#
_symmetry.space_group_name_H-M   'P 1'
#
loop_
_entity.id
_entity.type
_entity.pdbx_description
1 polymer ?
#
loop_
_entity_poly.entity_id
_entity_poly.type
_entity_poly.pdbx_seq_one_letter_code
_entity_poly.pdbx_strand_id
1 'polypeptide(L)'
;MFGKLADIAAQYLNKGSLTLIEGRLQTRTWQDTSGNQKSRTEIVAERMQLGPKSASRTSQDSEKTSEDIPVVEEDQIDIKDIPF
;
A
#
# COMPACT_ATOMS: atom_id res chain seq x y z
N MET A 1 0.15 12.12 -16.06
CA MET A 1 -1.19 11.75 -16.56
C MET A 1 -2.01 13.01 -16.76
N PHE A 2 -2.97 12.98 -17.68
CA PHE A 2 -3.82 14.13 -18.01
C PHE A 2 -5.26 13.67 -18.25
N GLY A 3 -6.21 14.61 -18.29
CA GLY A 3 -7.62 14.34 -18.55
C GLY A 3 -8.23 13.33 -17.58
N LYS A 4 -9.11 12.46 -18.09
CA LYS A 4 -9.86 11.47 -17.29
C LYS A 4 -8.97 10.59 -16.40
N LEU A 5 -7.76 10.26 -16.84
CA LEU A 5 -6.83 9.45 -16.04
C LEU A 5 -6.39 10.19 -14.77
N ALA A 6 -6.20 11.51 -14.86
CA ALA A 6 -5.88 12.35 -13.71
C ALA A 6 -7.07 12.44 -12.74
N ASP A 7 -8.30 12.53 -13.25
CA ASP A 7 -9.51 12.55 -12.40
C ASP A 7 -9.67 11.25 -11.61
N ILE A 8 -9.46 10.11 -12.27
CA ILE A 8 -9.49 8.80 -11.61
C ILE A 8 -8.39 8.72 -10.56
N ALA A 9 -7.17 9.13 -10.88
CA ALA A 9 -6.09 9.11 -9.90
C ALA A 9 -6.37 10.02 -8.70
N ALA A 10 -6.94 11.20 -8.90
CA ALA A 10 -7.32 12.10 -7.81
C ALA A 10 -8.41 11.50 -6.90
N GLN A 11 -9.32 10.70 -7.45
CA GLN A 11 -10.39 10.06 -6.68
C GLN A 11 -9.92 8.81 -5.90
N TYR A 12 -8.95 8.06 -6.42
CA TYR A 12 -8.64 6.72 -5.91
C TYR A 12 -7.23 6.54 -5.37
N LEU A 13 -6.25 7.40 -5.74
CA LEU A 13 -4.89 7.30 -5.22
C LEU A 13 -4.69 8.17 -3.99
N ASN A 14 -4.16 7.53 -2.94
CA ASN A 14 -3.63 8.21 -1.77
C ASN A 14 -2.12 7.96 -1.69
N LYS A 15 -1.42 8.73 -0.86
CA LYS A 15 -0.01 8.49 -0.58
C LYS A 15 0.17 7.05 -0.08
N GLY A 16 1.06 6.30 -0.72
CA GLY A 16 1.33 4.90 -0.38
C GLY A 16 0.41 3.88 -1.06
N SER A 17 -0.55 4.31 -1.88
CA SER A 17 -1.33 3.39 -2.72
C SER A 17 -0.43 2.63 -3.69
N LEU A 18 -0.57 1.31 -3.72
CA LEU A 18 0.09 0.47 -4.71
C LEU A 18 -0.61 0.65 -6.06
N THR A 19 0.15 0.95 -7.11
CA THR A 19 -0.38 1.09 -8.46
C THR A 19 0.68 0.73 -9.49
N LEU A 20 0.26 0.18 -10.63
CA LEU A 20 1.09 0.00 -11.81
C LEU A 20 0.84 1.17 -12.77
N ILE A 21 1.91 1.76 -13.29
CA ILE A 21 1.86 2.84 -14.28
C ILE A 21 2.58 2.39 -15.54
N GLU A 22 1.93 2.57 -16.68
CA GLU A 22 2.51 2.36 -18.01
C GLU A 22 2.47 3.66 -18.80
N GLY A 23 3.50 3.87 -19.62
CA GLY A 23 3.63 5.07 -20.44
C GLY A 23 5.05 5.20 -20.97
N ARG A 24 5.47 6.44 -21.22
CA ARG A 24 6.77 6.73 -21.82
C ARG A 24 7.66 7.57 -20.90
N LEU A 25 8.96 7.37 -21.01
CA LEU A 25 9.96 8.21 -20.34
C LEU A 25 10.12 9.51 -21.12
N GLN A 26 10.12 10.65 -20.44
CA GLN A 26 10.32 11.95 -21.04
C GLN A 26 11.26 12.79 -20.18
N THR A 27 12.29 13.34 -20.81
CA THR A 27 13.16 14.33 -20.19
C THR A 27 12.79 15.70 -20.71
N ARG A 28 12.43 16.62 -19.81
CA ARG A 28 12.17 18.02 -20.17
C ARG A 28 13.18 18.93 -19.48
N THR A 29 13.54 19.99 -20.18
CA THR A 29 14.42 21.04 -19.70
C THR A 29 13.62 22.34 -19.64
N TRP A 30 13.74 23.09 -18.55
CA TRP A 30 13.12 24.40 -18.40
C TRP A 30 14.05 25.34 -17.62
N GLN A 31 13.77 26.63 -17.67
CA GLN A 31 14.47 27.63 -16.88
C GLN A 31 13.65 27.95 -15.63
N ASP A 32 14.29 27.93 -14.47
CA ASP A 32 13.64 28.38 -13.22
C ASP A 32 13.57 29.91 -13.15
N THR A 33 12.82 30.43 -12.18
CA THR A 33 12.63 31.88 -11.99
C THR A 33 13.95 32.62 -11.71
N SER A 34 14.97 31.90 -11.25
CA SER A 34 16.31 32.44 -10.98
C SER A 34 17.24 32.39 -12.20
N GLY A 35 16.74 31.96 -13.37
CA GLY A 35 17.49 31.88 -14.61
C GLY A 35 18.31 30.60 -14.80
N ASN A 36 18.28 29.65 -13.85
CA ASN A 36 19.05 28.42 -13.97
C ASN A 36 18.31 27.41 -14.85
N GLN A 37 19.07 26.72 -15.71
CA GLN A 37 18.54 25.60 -16.48
C GLN A 37 18.38 24.37 -15.58
N LYS A 38 17.19 23.75 -15.60
CA LYS A 38 16.87 22.52 -14.87
C LYS A 38 16.38 21.46 -15.85
N SER A 39 16.72 20.21 -15.57
CA SER A 39 16.19 19.05 -16.29
C SER A 39 15.47 18.12 -15.33
N ARG A 40 14.43 17.44 -15.83
CA ARG A 40 13.75 16.38 -15.09
C ARG A 40 13.31 15.28 -16.04
N THR A 41 13.58 14.05 -15.62
CA THR A 41 13.07 12.84 -16.26
C THR A 41 11.81 12.41 -15.53
N GLU A 42 10.71 12.28 -16.26
CA GLU A 42 9.39 11.93 -15.76
C GLU A 42 8.81 10.79 -16.60
N ILE A 43 7.84 10.04 -16.05
CA ILE A 43 7.04 9.08 -16.81
C ILE A 43 5.73 9.77 -17.18
N VAL A 44 5.46 9.93 -18.47
CA VAL A 44 4.16 10.37 -18.94
C VAL A 44 3.22 9.18 -18.99
N ALA A 45 2.43 9.03 -17.93
CA ALA A 45 1.48 7.93 -17.78
C ALA A 45 0.35 7.97 -18.82
N GLU A 46 0.17 6.85 -19.50
CA GLU A 46 -0.85 6.59 -20.52
C GLU A 46 -1.90 5.59 -20.01
N ARG A 47 -1.48 4.65 -19.13
CA ARG A 47 -2.35 3.69 -18.46
C ARG A 47 -1.99 3.55 -16.98
N MET A 48 -2.99 3.26 -16.16
CA MET A 48 -2.85 3.04 -14.72
C MET A 48 -3.71 1.85 -14.30
N GLN A 49 -3.17 1.02 -13.40
CA GLN A 49 -3.91 -0.05 -12.75
C GLN A 49 -3.76 0.08 -11.23
N LEU A 50 -4.89 0.10 -10.53
CA LEU A 50 -4.92 0.15 -9.07
C LEU A 50 -4.48 -1.22 -8.51
N GLY A 51 -3.60 -1.20 -7.53
CA GLY A 51 -3.20 -2.39 -6.78
C GLY A 51 -4.26 -2.79 -5.74
N PRO A 52 -4.08 -3.94 -5.07
CA PRO A 52 -4.92 -4.33 -3.95
C PRO A 52 -4.93 -3.22 -2.89
N LYS A 53 -6.11 -2.91 -2.35
CA LYS A 53 -6.22 -2.03 -1.18
C LYS A 53 -5.47 -2.73 -0.06
N SER A 54 -4.42 -2.10 0.47
CA SER A 54 -3.85 -2.61 1.72
C SER A 54 -4.97 -2.58 2.75
N ALA A 55 -5.17 -3.71 3.44
CA ALA A 55 -5.99 -3.71 4.64
C ALA A 55 -5.27 -2.77 5.61
N SER A 56 -5.69 -1.51 5.64
CA SER A 56 -5.28 -0.60 6.69
C SER A 56 -5.74 -1.27 7.97
N ARG A 57 -4.78 -1.74 8.77
CA ARG A 57 -5.03 -2.04 10.18
C ARG A 57 -5.53 -0.73 10.75
N THR A 58 -6.84 -0.65 11.00
CA THR A 58 -7.39 0.34 11.91
C THR A 58 -6.56 0.21 13.18
N SER A 59 -5.74 1.21 13.49
CA SER A 59 -5.24 1.40 14.84
C SER A 59 -6.47 1.71 15.68
N GLN A 60 -7.09 0.65 16.21
CA GLN A 60 -8.05 0.78 17.29
C GLN A 60 -7.27 1.33 18.48
N ASP A 61 -7.67 2.53 18.87
CA ASP A 61 -7.36 3.13 20.14
C ASP A 61 -7.65 2.15 21.28
N SER A 62 -6.84 2.21 22.32
CA SER A 62 -6.79 1.20 23.38
C SER A 62 -8.00 1.32 24.31
N GLU A 63 -8.93 0.38 24.23
CA GLU A 63 -9.84 0.06 25.34
C GLU A 63 -9.48 -1.32 25.88
N LYS A 64 -8.87 -1.32 27.08
CA LYS A 64 -8.68 -2.53 27.88
C LYS A 64 -10.06 -3.08 28.25
N THR A 65 -10.48 -4.15 27.59
CA THR A 65 -11.47 -5.07 28.15
C THR A 65 -10.73 -6.33 28.54
N SER A 66 -10.61 -6.56 29.85
CA SER A 66 -10.23 -7.85 30.39
C SER A 66 -11.36 -8.83 30.04
N GLU A 67 -11.14 -9.69 29.06
CA GLU A 67 -11.99 -10.86 28.83
C GLU A 67 -11.19 -12.10 29.20
N ASP A 68 -11.70 -12.82 30.21
CA ASP A 68 -11.21 -14.10 30.70
C ASP A 68 -11.05 -15.09 29.54
N ILE A 69 -9.83 -15.58 29.35
CA ILE A 69 -9.56 -16.72 28.48
C ILE A 69 -9.98 -17.96 29.29
N PRO A 70 -10.91 -18.81 28.82
CA PRO A 70 -11.14 -20.08 29.47
C PRO A 70 -9.87 -20.93 29.33
N VAL A 71 -9.30 -21.32 30.47
CA VAL A 71 -8.20 -22.30 30.54
C VAL A 71 -8.72 -23.60 29.94
N VAL A 72 -8.15 -24.02 28.81
CA VAL A 72 -8.35 -25.36 28.28
C VAL A 72 -7.54 -26.29 29.17
N GLU A 73 -8.20 -27.22 29.86
CA GLU A 73 -7.52 -28.32 30.54
C GLU A 73 -6.88 -29.21 29.47
N GLU A 74 -5.54 -29.26 29.44
CA GLU A 74 -4.79 -30.18 28.60
C GLU A 74 -4.94 -31.60 29.18
N ASP A 75 -5.75 -32.44 28.54
CA ASP A 75 -5.72 -33.87 28.79
C ASP A 75 -4.32 -34.40 28.47
N GLN A 76 -3.67 -34.95 29.48
CA GLN A 76 -2.30 -35.44 29.47
C GLN A 76 -2.16 -36.57 28.43
N ILE A 77 -1.48 -36.30 27.32
CA ILE A 77 -1.21 -37.31 26.28
C ILE A 77 -0.24 -38.35 26.88
N ASP A 78 -0.76 -39.53 27.19
CA ASP A 78 0.03 -40.66 27.70
C ASP A 78 0.98 -41.19 26.61
N ILE A 79 2.29 -41.07 26.86
CA ILE A 79 3.38 -41.46 25.95
C ILE A 79 3.34 -42.96 25.56
N LYS A 80 2.48 -43.77 26.21
CA LYS A 80 2.33 -45.21 25.96
C LYS A 80 1.50 -45.56 24.71
N ASP A 81 0.71 -44.62 24.18
CA ASP A 81 -0.12 -44.83 22.98
C ASP A 81 0.58 -44.40 21.68
N ILE A 82 1.86 -44.03 21.74
CA ILE A 82 2.67 -43.79 20.55
C ILE A 82 3.24 -45.14 20.08
N PRO A 83 2.79 -45.70 18.94
CA PRO A 83 3.37 -46.94 18.42
C PRO A 83 4.82 -46.70 17.96
N PHE A 84 5.71 -47.66 18.25
CA PHE A 84 7.10 -47.70 17.78
C PHE A 84 7.20 -47.90 16.25
#